data_AF-A0A0F9Q538-F1
#
_entry.id   AF-A0A0F9Q538-F1
#
_cell.length_a   1.000
_cell.length_b   1.000
_cell.length_c   1.000
_cell.angle_alpha   90.00
_cell.angle_beta   90.00
_cell.angle_gamma   90.00
#
_symmetry.space_group_name_H-M   'P 1'
#
loop_
_entity.id
_entity.type
_entity.pdbx_description
1 polymer ?
#
loop_
_entity_poly.entity_id
_entity_poly.type
_entity_poly.pdbx_seq_one_letter_code
_entity_poly.pdbx_strand_id
1 'polypeptide(L)'
;MSKKPNEIEKKKLLIPVKRLQNAVTIPRPSKLADAGADARIVGFKKIIIKENERELQEVNADSYILKPLERIGCPLGFATAIPEGYYFKVVTRSGLALFLSINYFIMQNYVNSYTI
;
A
#
# COMPACT_ATOMS: atom_id res chain seq x y z
N MET A 1 -46.28 24.24 4.42
CA MET A 1 -45.58 23.28 3.53
C MET A 1 -44.41 23.98 2.87
N SER A 2 -43.18 23.66 3.27
CA SER A 2 -41.96 23.98 2.51
C SER A 2 -40.92 22.93 2.87
N LYS A 3 -40.61 22.06 1.90
CA LYS A 3 -39.73 20.90 2.06
C LYS A 3 -38.28 21.37 2.28
N LYS A 4 -37.64 20.89 3.35
CA LYS A 4 -36.20 21.04 3.61
C LYS A 4 -35.38 20.44 2.46
N PRO A 5 -34.17 20.97 2.16
CA PRO A 5 -33.34 20.45 1.08
C PRO A 5 -32.94 19.00 1.35
N ASN A 6 -33.00 18.18 0.30
CA ASN A 6 -32.53 16.79 0.27
C ASN A 6 -31.02 16.76 0.57
N GLU A 7 -30.65 16.50 1.83
CA GLU A 7 -29.31 16.00 2.16
C GLU A 7 -29.23 14.55 1.67
N ILE A 8 -28.69 14.36 0.47
CA ILE A 8 -28.16 13.06 0.07
C ILE A 8 -26.95 12.84 0.99
N GLU A 9 -27.16 12.17 2.13
CA GLU A 9 -26.08 11.66 2.96
C GLU A 9 -25.17 10.81 2.08
N LYS A 10 -24.04 11.37 1.65
CA LYS A 10 -22.98 10.61 0.98
C LYS A 10 -22.50 9.54 1.95
N LYS A 11 -23.05 8.34 1.82
CA LYS A 11 -22.69 7.16 2.61
C LYS A 11 -21.17 6.99 2.53
N LYS A 12 -20.48 7.18 3.67
CA LYS A 12 -19.02 7.05 3.72
C LYS A 12 -18.66 5.58 3.48
N LEU A 13 -17.90 5.32 2.43
CA LEU A 13 -17.36 4.01 2.14
C LEU A 13 -16.24 3.72 3.13
N LEU A 14 -16.37 2.66 3.92
CA LEU A 14 -15.38 2.26 4.91
C LEU A 14 -14.48 1.18 4.32
N ILE A 15 -13.17 1.30 4.56
CA ILE A 15 -12.17 0.38 4.03
C ILE A 15 -11.53 -0.33 5.23
N PRO A 16 -11.78 -1.64 5.42
CA PRO A 16 -11.23 -2.37 6.54
C PRO A 16 -9.73 -2.59 6.35
N VAL A 17 -8.96 -2.30 7.39
CA VAL A 17 -7.50 -2.50 7.42
C VAL A 17 -7.13 -3.40 8.61
N LYS A 18 -6.42 -4.49 8.33
CA LYS A 18 -5.90 -5.43 9.33
C LYS A 18 -4.39 -5.31 9.45
N ARG A 19 -3.89 -5.17 10.67
CA ARG A 19 -2.44 -5.24 10.95
C ARG A 19 -2.00 -6.70 10.92
N LEU A 20 -0.89 -6.98 10.25
CA LEU A 20 -0.31 -8.33 10.17
C LEU A 20 0.81 -8.55 11.18
N GLN A 21 1.41 -7.48 11.69
CA GLN A 21 2.54 -7.52 12.62
C GLN A 21 2.37 -6.46 13.72
N ASN A 22 3.11 -6.62 14.82
CA ASN A 22 3.20 -5.63 15.90
C ASN A 22 3.94 -4.37 15.40
N ALA A 23 3.65 -3.21 15.99
CA ALA A 23 4.25 -1.91 15.65
C ALA A 23 4.00 -1.37 14.21
N VAL A 24 3.09 -1.98 13.44
CA VAL A 24 2.69 -1.48 12.10
C VAL A 24 1.93 -0.16 12.19
N THR A 25 2.36 0.82 11.40
CA THR A 25 1.66 2.10 11.23
C THR A 25 0.65 2.01 10.08
N ILE A 26 -0.64 2.12 10.39
CA ILE A 26 -1.70 2.16 9.36
C ILE A 26 -1.62 3.50 8.63
N PRO A 27 -1.59 3.52 7.28
CA PRO A 27 -1.61 4.76 6.51
C PRO A 27 -2.84 5.59 6.84
N ARG A 28 -2.63 6.87 7.12
CA ARG A 28 -3.71 7.85 7.29
C ARG A 28 -3.41 9.08 6.43
N PRO A 29 -4.41 9.66 5.76
CA PRO A 29 -4.26 10.96 5.11
C PRO A 29 -3.80 12.00 6.13
N SER A 30 -2.91 12.91 5.74
CA SER A 30 -2.46 13.99 6.65
C SER A 30 -3.54 15.06 6.78
N LYS A 31 -4.27 15.32 5.69
CA LYS A 31 -5.41 16.22 5.60
C LYS A 31 -6.59 15.53 4.95
N LEU A 32 -7.79 16.04 5.21
CA LEU A 32 -9.04 15.44 4.73
C LEU A 32 -9.19 15.46 3.19
N ALA A 33 -8.52 16.40 2.52
CA ALA A 33 -8.54 16.56 1.07
C ALA A 33 -7.35 15.88 0.36
N ASP A 34 -6.48 15.17 1.10
CA ASP A 34 -5.33 14.51 0.49
C ASP A 34 -5.79 13.31 -0.36
N ALA A 35 -5.21 13.17 -1.55
CA ALA A 35 -5.53 12.09 -2.48
C ALA A 35 -4.95 10.73 -2.07
N GLY A 36 -4.07 10.69 -1.08
CA GLY A 36 -3.37 9.48 -0.65
C GLY A 36 -2.95 9.53 0.80
N ALA A 37 -2.46 8.38 1.29
CA ALA A 37 -1.92 8.23 2.63
C ALA A 37 -0.52 7.64 2.54
N ASP A 38 0.40 8.17 3.36
CA ASP A 38 1.78 7.69 3.39
C ASP A 38 1.85 6.30 4.04
N ALA A 39 2.44 5.33 3.34
CA ALA A 39 2.70 4.00 3.86
C ALA A 39 4.15 3.88 4.33
N ARG A 40 4.37 3.08 5.38
CA ARG A 40 5.71 2.82 5.95
C ARG A 40 6.11 1.38 5.71
N ILE A 41 7.35 1.19 5.29
CA ILE A 41 7.96 -0.12 5.15
C ILE A 41 8.26 -0.69 6.54
N VAL A 42 8.11 -2.01 6.71
CA VAL A 42 8.39 -2.70 7.98
C VAL A 42 9.54 -3.71 7.86
N GLY A 43 10.13 -3.84 6.68
CA GLY A 43 11.25 -4.72 6.43
C GLY A 43 11.57 -4.81 4.95
N PHE A 44 12.45 -5.74 4.61
CA PHE A 44 12.95 -5.94 3.26
C PHE A 44 12.92 -7.42 2.89
N LYS A 45 12.56 -7.73 1.65
CA LYS A 45 12.54 -9.09 1.11
C LYS A 45 13.26 -9.17 -0.21
N LYS A 46 14.34 -9.94 -0.28
CA LYS A 46 15.08 -10.17 -1.51
C LYS A 46 14.32 -11.13 -2.41
N ILE A 47 14.25 -10.81 -3.69
CA ILE A 47 13.60 -11.64 -4.70
C ILE A 47 14.67 -12.60 -5.23
N ILE A 48 14.50 -13.91 -4.97
CA ILE A 48 15.35 -14.96 -5.52
C ILE A 48 14.56 -15.65 -6.63
N ILE A 49 15.11 -15.64 -7.83
CA ILE A 49 14.54 -16.34 -8.99
C ILE A 49 15.32 -17.63 -9.15
N LYS A 50 14.70 -18.76 -8.81
CA LYS A 50 15.16 -20.10 -9.20
C LYS A 50 14.38 -20.51 -10.45
N GLU A 51 14.90 -21.49 -11.20
CA GLU A 51 14.50 -21.84 -12.58
C GLU A 51 12.99 -21.91 -12.85
N ASN A 52 12.14 -22.17 -11.85
CA ASN A 52 10.67 -22.07 -11.95
C ASN A 52 9.96 -21.41 -10.75
N GLU A 53 10.69 -20.89 -9.76
CA GLU A 53 10.10 -20.40 -8.51
C GLU A 53 10.66 -19.04 -8.11
N ARG A 54 9.76 -18.15 -7.68
CA ARG A 54 10.12 -16.85 -7.12
C ARG A 54 9.94 -16.91 -5.61
N GLU A 55 11.05 -16.97 -4.90
CA GLU A 55 11.06 -16.95 -3.44
C GLU A 55 11.37 -15.54 -2.92
N LEU A 56 10.65 -15.12 -1.88
CA LEU A 56 10.92 -13.89 -1.16
C LEU A 56 11.65 -14.22 0.14
N GLN A 57 12.96 -14.02 0.16
CA GLN A 57 13.77 -14.23 1.36
C GLN A 57 13.76 -12.96 2.22
N GLU A 58 13.41 -13.10 3.50
CA GLU A 58 13.43 -12.00 4.44
C GLU A 58 14.86 -11.55 4.73
N VAL A 59 15.07 -10.22 4.69
CA VAL A 59 16.35 -9.58 5.01
C VAL A 59 16.19 -8.92 6.37
N ASN A 60 16.89 -9.44 7.36
CA ASN A 60 16.88 -8.90 8.72
C ASN A 60 17.84 -7.70 8.81
N ALA A 61 17.36 -6.53 8.39
CA ALA A 61 18.11 -5.27 8.46
C ALA A 61 17.15 -4.08 8.60
N ASP A 62 17.52 -3.09 9.42
CA ASP A 62 16.75 -1.86 9.62
C ASP A 62 16.85 -0.89 8.43
N SER A 63 17.89 -1.05 7.60
CA SER A 63 18.11 -0.25 6.40
C SER A 63 18.64 -1.12 5.27
N TYR A 64 18.36 -0.71 4.03
CA TYR A 64 18.82 -1.42 2.83
C TYR A 64 19.35 -0.44 1.79
N ILE A 65 20.54 -0.70 1.28
CA ILE A 65 21.14 0.09 0.19
C ILE A 65 20.83 -0.62 -1.12
N LEU A 66 20.02 0.02 -1.96
CA LEU A 66 19.69 -0.47 -3.30
C LEU A 66 20.85 -0.24 -4.26
N LYS A 67 21.31 -1.31 -4.92
CA LYS A 67 22.20 -1.20 -6.07
C LYS A 67 21.43 -0.76 -7.31
N PRO A 68 22.10 -0.15 -8.31
CA PRO A 68 21.46 0.17 -9.58
C PRO A 68 20.76 -1.04 -10.19
N LEU A 69 19.53 -0.84 -10.66
CA LEU A 69 18.66 -1.86 -11.25
C LEU A 69 18.23 -3.00 -10.31
N GLU A 70 18.61 -2.96 -9.04
CA GLU A 70 18.18 -3.92 -8.04
C GLU A 70 16.71 -3.74 -7.69
N ARG A 71 16.03 -4.85 -7.38
CA ARG A 71 14.64 -4.86 -6.93
C ARG A 71 14.56 -5.56 -5.57
N ILE A 72 13.81 -4.96 -4.66
CA ILE A 72 13.55 -5.52 -3.35
C ILE A 72 12.06 -5.37 -3.00
N GLY A 73 11.52 -6.38 -2.32
CA GLY A 73 10.19 -6.31 -1.74
C GLY A 73 10.22 -5.49 -0.46
N CYS A 74 9.34 -4.49 -0.36
CA CYS A 74 9.18 -3.68 0.83
C CYS A 74 7.80 -3.94 1.45
N PRO A 75 7.63 -4.96 2.30
CA PRO A 75 6.37 -5.19 2.99
C PRO A 75 5.95 -3.99 3.84
N LEU A 76 4.63 -3.74 3.89
CA LEU A 76 4.03 -2.65 4.68
C LEU A 76 3.43 -3.11 6.02
N GLY A 77 3.28 -4.43 6.22
CA GLY A 77 2.80 -5.01 7.47
C GLY A 77 1.30 -4.90 7.72
N PHE A 78 0.50 -4.44 6.75
CA PHE A 78 -0.97 -4.44 6.85
C PHE A 78 -1.60 -5.02 5.59
N ALA A 79 -2.85 -5.48 5.74
CA ALA A 79 -3.71 -5.91 4.66
C ALA A 79 -4.97 -5.04 4.64
N THR A 80 -5.57 -4.86 3.47
CA THR A 80 -6.81 -4.10 3.27
C THR A 80 -7.75 -4.89 2.39
N ALA A 81 -9.06 -4.81 2.63
CA ALA A 81 -10.05 -5.30 1.69
C ALA A 81 -10.59 -4.12 0.88
N ILE A 82 -10.27 -4.08 -0.41
CA ILE A 82 -10.71 -3.00 -1.29
C ILE A 82 -12.12 -3.35 -1.78
N PRO A 83 -13.11 -2.46 -1.59
CA PRO A 83 -14.47 -2.71 -2.05
C PRO A 83 -14.54 -2.86 -3.57
N GLU A 84 -15.53 -3.61 -4.05
CA GLU A 84 -15.75 -3.85 -5.47
C GLU A 84 -15.94 -2.53 -6.24
N GLY A 85 -15.37 -2.45 -7.44
CA GLY A 85 -15.38 -1.24 -8.27
C GLY A 85 -14.30 -0.21 -7.91
N TYR A 86 -13.47 -0.47 -6.90
CA TYR A 86 -12.35 0.38 -6.50
C TYR A 86 -11.00 -0.35 -6.65
N TYR A 87 -9.93 0.43 -6.78
CA TYR A 87 -8.55 -0.07 -6.68
C TYR A 87 -7.69 0.92 -5.90
N PHE A 88 -6.65 0.41 -5.26
CA PHE A 88 -5.65 1.25 -4.62
C PHE A 88 -4.40 1.31 -5.49
N LYS A 89 -3.88 2.52 -5.67
CA LYS A 89 -2.62 2.75 -6.38
C LYS A 89 -1.52 3.03 -5.37
N VAL A 90 -0.48 2.18 -5.37
CA VAL A 90 0.76 2.46 -4.65
C VAL A 90 1.61 3.36 -5.52
N VAL A 91 1.96 4.56 -5.03
CA VAL A 91 2.74 5.57 -5.75
C VAL A 91 3.91 6.05 -4.92
N THR A 92 4.95 6.54 -5.60
CA THR A 92 6.05 7.26 -4.95
C THR A 92 5.56 8.57 -4.36
N ARG A 93 6.13 8.95 -3.20
CA ARG A 93 6.07 10.35 -2.77
C ARG A 93 6.93 11.16 -3.73
N SER A 94 6.40 12.24 -4.29
CA SER A 94 7.06 13.01 -5.35
C SER A 94 8.50 13.41 -5.03
N GLY A 95 8.79 13.77 -3.78
CA GLY A 95 10.15 14.07 -3.34
C GLY A 95 11.13 12.88 -3.48
N LEU A 96 10.70 11.66 -3.13
CA LEU A 96 11.56 10.47 -3.24
C LEU A 96 11.87 10.11 -4.70
N ALA A 97 10.89 10.30 -5.59
CA ALA A 97 11.09 10.06 -7.02
C ALA A 97 12.06 11.06 -7.65
N LEU A 98 11.97 12.33 -7.25
CA LEU A 98 12.82 13.41 -7.77
C LEU A 98 14.28 13.27 -7.32
N PHE A 99 14.52 12.95 -6.04
CA PHE A 99 15.86 13.01 -5.45
C PHE A 99 16.63 11.69 -5.47
N LEU A 100 15.95 10.54 -5.49
CA LEU A 100 16.59 9.22 -5.34
C LEU A 100 16.41 8.29 -6.54
N SER A 101 15.75 8.75 -7.62
CA SER A 101 15.43 7.93 -8.80
C SER A 101 14.70 6.61 -8.47
N ILE A 102 14.03 6.56 -7.31
CA ILE A 102 13.28 5.39 -6.85
C ILE A 102 11.94 5.35 -7.59
N ASN A 103 11.69 4.25 -8.30
CA ASN A 103 10.41 3.98 -8.94
C ASN A 103 9.83 2.68 -8.38
N TYR A 104 8.51 2.64 -8.19
CA TYR A 104 7.80 1.42 -7.79
C TYR A 104 7.10 0.79 -8.98
N PHE A 105 6.99 -0.54 -8.94
CA PHE A 105 6.10 -1.29 -9.81
C PHE A 105 4.71 -1.38 -9.17
N ILE A 106 3.67 -1.16 -9.98
CA ILE A 106 2.28 -1.19 -9.54
C ILE A 106 1.97 -2.58 -8.97
N MET A 107 1.63 -2.63 -7.68
CA MET A 107 0.95 -3.79 -7.11
C MET A 107 -0.50 -3.77 -7.60
N GLN A 108 -0.75 -4.40 -8.75
CA GLN A 108 -2.05 -5.02 -9.00
C GLN A 108 -2.18 -6.09 -7.91
N ASN A 109 -2.91 -5.80 -6.82
CA ASN A 109 -3.31 -6.86 -5.92
C ASN A 109 -4.09 -7.85 -6.79
N TYR A 110 -3.53 -9.04 -7.01
CA TYR A 110 -4.35 -10.19 -7.34
C TYR A 110 -5.31 -10.33 -6.15
N VAL A 111 -6.54 -9.89 -6.38
CA VAL A 111 -7.66 -10.14 -5.48
C VAL A 111 -7.83 -11.65 -5.46
N ASN A 112 -7.18 -12.32 -4.52
CA ASN A 112 -7.71 -13.59 -4.06
C ASN A 112 -8.96 -13.20 -3.28
N SER A 113 -10.09 -13.37 -3.97
CA SER A 113 -11.44 -13.22 -3.44
C SER A 113 -11.57 -14.10 -2.20
N TYR A 114 -11.27 -13.55 -1.03
CA TYR A 114 -11.77 -14.10 0.21
C TYR A 114 -13.17 -13.53 0.39
N THR A 115 -14.13 -14.29 -0.10
CA THR A 115 -15.53 -14.18 0.32
C THR A 115 -15.55 -14.24 1.85
N ILE A 116 -16.08 -13.19 2.48
CA ILE A 116 -16.43 -13.19 3.90
C ILE A 116 -17.75 -13.95 4.04
#